data_AF-A0A3N9NCR2-F1
#
_entry.id   AF-A0A3N9NCR2-F1
#
_cell.length_a   1.000
_cell.length_b   1.000
_cell.length_c   1.000
_cell.angle_alpha   90.00
_cell.angle_beta   90.00
_cell.angle_gamma   90.00
#
_symmetry.space_group_name_H-M   'P 1'
#
loop_
_entity.id
_entity.type
_entity.pdbx_description
1 polymer ?
#
loop_
_entity_poly.entity_id
_entity_poly.type
_entity_poly.pdbx_seq_one_letter_code
_entity_poly.pdbx_strand_id
1 'polypeptide(L)'
;MHIYIKRTTPAERCTGLICLGFAIAGFLFVRFADRLLALMPPCLFHLWTGLPCPTCGATRTGIALSHLHLRDAFITNPLFFLIYTALILWGMNTLLGVVVKKNAKITLSLQEKKLVRKLLISAVFANWLYLILTTLF
;
A
#
# COMPACT_ATOMS: atom_id res chain seq x y z
N MET A 1 -4.30 8.05 -20.42
CA MET A 1 -4.61 8.13 -18.99
C MET A 1 -5.11 9.53 -18.78
N HIS A 2 -6.38 9.71 -18.43
CA HIS A 2 -6.94 11.06 -18.24
C HIS A 2 -7.18 11.30 -16.75
N ILE A 3 -6.54 12.34 -16.21
CA ILE A 3 -6.81 12.84 -14.87
C ILE A 3 -7.70 14.07 -15.04
N TYR A 4 -8.87 14.06 -14.40
CA TYR A 4 -9.73 15.24 -14.35
C TYR A 4 -10.25 15.45 -12.93
N ILE A 5 -10.53 16.72 -12.63
CA ILE A 5 -11.06 17.15 -11.34
C ILE A 5 -12.57 17.23 -11.48
N LYS A 6 -13.30 16.58 -10.58
CA LYS A 6 -14.77 16.63 -10.56
C LYS A 6 -15.29 16.96 -9.16
N ARG A 7 -16.56 17.36 -9.07
CA ARG A 7 -17.25 17.47 -7.77
C ARG A 7 -17.47 16.08 -7.19
N THR A 8 -17.19 15.95 -5.90
CA THR A 8 -17.39 14.70 -5.16
C THR A 8 -18.86 14.51 -4.81
N THR A 9 -19.43 13.33 -5.11
CA THR A 9 -20.82 13.00 -4.76
C THR A 9 -20.95 12.61 -3.29
N PRO A 10 -22.16 12.68 -2.68
CA PRO A 10 -22.36 12.28 -1.28
C PRO A 10 -21.93 10.82 -1.01
N ALA A 11 -22.27 9.89 -1.92
CA ALA A 11 -21.88 8.48 -1.80
C ALA A 11 -20.35 8.30 -1.83
N GLU A 12 -19.65 9.00 -2.73
CA GLU A 12 -18.18 8.96 -2.81
C GLU A 12 -17.52 9.50 -1.53
N ARG A 13 -18.14 10.50 -0.88
CA ARG A 13 -17.66 11.02 0.41
C ARG A 13 -17.84 10.00 1.53
N CYS A 14 -19.01 9.36 1.63
CA CYS A 14 -19.26 8.36 2.66
C CYS A 14 -18.29 7.18 2.55
N THR A 15 -18.14 6.60 1.36
CA THR A 15 -17.18 5.51 1.13
C THR A 15 -15.74 5.98 1.41
N GLY A 16 -15.37 7.17 0.93
CA GLY A 16 -14.05 7.74 1.17
C GLY A 16 -13.74 7.92 2.65
N LEU A 17 -14.68 8.44 3.44
CA LEU A 17 -14.53 8.64 4.88
C LEU A 17 -14.38 7.33 5.64
N ILE A 18 -15.16 6.30 5.28
CA ILE A 18 -15.05 4.97 5.89
C ILE A 18 -13.65 4.40 5.64
N CYS A 19 -13.21 4.39 4.38
CA CYS A 19 -11.89 3.88 4.02
C CYS A 19 -10.76 4.68 4.67
N LEU A 20 -10.90 6.01 4.74
CA LEU A 20 -9.95 6.87 5.43
C LEU A 20 -9.88 6.56 6.93
N GLY A 21 -11.02 6.31 7.57
CA GLY A 21 -11.09 5.88 8.97
C GLY A 21 -10.32 4.59 9.21
N PHE A 22 -10.52 3.57 8.37
CA PHE A 22 -9.74 2.33 8.43
C PHE A 22 -8.24 2.57 8.19
N ALA A 23 -7.88 3.41 7.22
CA ALA A 23 -6.48 3.73 6.93
C ALA A 23 -5.80 4.44 8.11
N ILE A 24 -6.48 5.40 8.75
CA ILE A 24 -5.99 6.09 9.95
C ILE A 24 -5.86 5.10 11.11
N ALA A 25 -6.87 4.27 11.36
CA ALA A 25 -6.81 3.26 12.42
C ALA A 25 -5.64 2.29 12.21
N GLY A 26 -5.45 1.80 10.98
CA GLY A 26 -4.31 0.95 10.63
C GLY A 26 -2.97 1.66 10.80
N PHE A 27 -2.86 2.92 10.37
CA PHE A 27 -1.65 3.73 10.55
C PHE A 27 -1.32 3.92 12.03
N LEU A 28 -2.29 4.29 12.86
CA LEU A 28 -2.11 4.46 14.30
C LEU A 28 -1.73 3.13 14.97
N PHE A 29 -2.39 2.04 14.59
CA PHE A 29 -2.06 0.71 15.10
C PHE A 29 -0.62 0.35 14.81
N VAL A 30 -0.16 0.51 13.56
CA VAL A 30 1.22 0.21 13.17
C VAL A 30 2.23 1.14 13.85
N ARG A 31 1.86 2.41 14.11
CA ARG A 31 2.73 3.40 14.74
C ARG A 31 2.93 3.18 16.25
N PHE A 32 1.88 2.74 16.94
CA PHE A 32 1.86 2.65 18.41
C PHE A 32 1.92 1.22 18.97
N ALA A 33 1.63 0.22 18.14
CA ALA A 33 1.73 -1.19 18.51
C ALA A 33 2.99 -1.85 17.92
N ASP A 34 4.03 -1.07 17.62
CA ASP A 34 5.31 -1.56 17.07
C ASP A 34 5.92 -2.69 17.91
N ARG A 35 5.91 -2.56 19.25
CA ARG A 35 6.39 -3.59 20.19
C ARG A 35 5.56 -4.86 20.13
N LEU A 36 4.25 -4.75 19.94
CA LEU A 36 3.36 -5.90 19.80
C LEU A 36 3.56 -6.57 18.43
N LEU A 37 3.74 -5.77 17.37
CA LEU A 37 3.98 -6.26 16.02
C LEU A 37 5.37 -6.89 15.87
N ALA A 38 6.34 -6.49 16.67
CA ALA A 38 7.65 -7.14 16.75
C ALA A 38 7.57 -8.58 17.29
N LEU A 39 6.52 -8.90 18.05
CA LEU A 39 6.24 -10.25 18.55
C LEU A 39 5.44 -11.10 17.53
N MET A 40 5.16 -10.59 16.33
CA MET A 40 4.45 -11.37 15.33
C MET A 40 5.24 -12.64 14.99
N PRO A 41 4.57 -13.80 14.93
CA PRO A 41 5.23 -15.04 14.57
C PRO A 41 5.85 -14.95 13.17
N PRO A 42 6.89 -15.73 12.88
CA PRO A 42 7.46 -15.82 11.54
C PRO A 42 6.37 -16.23 10.54
N CYS A 43 6.55 -15.81 9.28
CA CYS A 43 5.61 -16.14 8.23
C CYS A 43 5.47 -17.67 8.10
N LEU A 44 4.26 -18.21 8.29
CA LEU A 44 3.99 -19.65 8.20
C LEU A 44 4.38 -20.23 6.83
N PHE A 45 4.19 -19.45 5.76
CA PHE A 45 4.64 -19.84 4.42
C PHE A 45 6.16 -20.05 4.37
N HIS A 46 6.92 -19.14 4.97
CA HIS A 46 8.37 -19.26 5.06
C HIS A 46 8.78 -20.43 5.95
N LEU A 47 8.07 -20.67 7.05
CA LEU A 47 8.30 -21.81 7.93
C LEU A 47 8.11 -23.15 7.21
N TRP A 48 7.13 -23.25 6.31
CA TRP A 48 6.84 -24.49 5.59
C TRP A 48 7.64 -24.68 4.31
N THR A 49 7.91 -23.61 3.56
CA THR A 49 8.54 -23.69 2.23
C THR A 49 10.02 -23.29 2.22
N GLY A 50 10.51 -22.64 3.28
CA GLY A 50 11.82 -22.00 3.31
C GLY A 50 11.92 -20.73 2.45
N LEU A 51 10.87 -20.35 1.71
CA LEU A 51 10.86 -19.19 0.82
C LEU A 51 10.02 -18.05 1.40
N PRO A 52 10.43 -16.78 1.25
CA PRO A 52 9.55 -15.66 1.60
C PRO A 52 8.34 -15.64 0.64
N CYS A 53 7.15 -15.29 1.15
CA CYS A 53 6.02 -14.99 0.28
C CYS A 53 6.12 -13.55 -0.26
N PRO A 54 5.35 -13.17 -1.31
CA PRO A 54 5.43 -11.82 -1.90
C PRO A 54 5.08 -10.68 -0.93
N THR A 55 4.41 -11.00 0.19
CA THR A 55 4.00 -10.04 1.22
C THR A 55 4.89 -10.07 2.47
N CYS A 56 5.94 -10.91 2.50
CA CYS A 56 6.89 -10.94 3.60
C CYS A 56 7.50 -9.55 3.81
N GLY A 57 7.46 -9.06 5.05
CA GLY A 57 7.96 -7.71 5.39
C GLY A 57 6.96 -6.56 5.17
N ALA A 58 5.72 -6.83 4.75
CA ALA A 58 4.68 -5.80 4.62
C ALA A 58 4.46 -5.00 5.92
N THR A 59 4.28 -5.70 7.06
CA THR A 59 4.12 -5.04 8.37
C THR A 59 5.32 -4.17 8.73
N ARG A 60 6.55 -4.68 8.56
CA ARG A 60 7.79 -3.93 8.81
C ARG A 60 7.91 -2.70 7.92
N THR A 61 7.50 -2.82 6.65
CA THR A 61 7.43 -1.70 5.71
C THR A 61 6.46 -0.63 6.20
N GLY A 62 5.29 -1.03 6.70
CA GLY A 62 4.33 -0.12 7.31
C GLY A 62 4.87 0.57 8.56
N ILE A 63 5.57 -0.17 9.44
CA ILE A 63 6.22 0.39 10.64
C ILE A 63 7.25 1.43 10.20
N ALA A 64 8.19 1.07 9.32
CA ALA A 64 9.22 1.97 8.82
C ALA A 64 8.63 3.24 8.18
N LEU A 65 7.59 3.12 7.34
CA LEU A 65 6.88 4.27 6.78
C LEU A 65 6.24 5.16 7.85
N SER A 66 5.64 4.57 8.88
CA SER A 66 5.00 5.35 9.96
C SER A 66 5.99 6.14 10.82
N HIS A 67 7.26 5.71 10.83
CA HIS A 67 8.39 6.42 11.43
C HIS A 67 9.18 7.28 10.41
N LEU A 68 8.70 7.40 9.17
CA LEU A 68 9.34 8.15 8.08
C LEU A 68 10.71 7.60 7.64
N HIS A 69 11.00 6.33 7.93
CA HIS A 69 12.21 5.63 7.48
C HIS A 69 12.00 5.10 6.06
N LEU A 70 11.98 6.01 5.08
CA LEU A 70 11.61 5.69 3.69
C LEU A 70 12.52 4.64 3.03
N ARG A 71 13.83 4.74 3.29
CA ARG A 71 14.83 3.81 2.75
C ARG A 71 14.62 2.40 3.27
N ASP A 72 14.45 2.26 4.59
CA ASP A 72 14.26 0.95 5.22
C ASP A 72 12.94 0.33 4.80
N ALA A 73 11.89 1.14 4.68
CA ALA A 73 10.60 0.69 4.16
C ALA A 73 10.72 0.16 2.73
N PHE A 74 11.39 0.89 1.83
CA PHE A 74 11.60 0.47 0.45
C PHE A 74 12.42 -0.82 0.35
N ILE A 75 13.53 -0.91 1.09
CA ILE A 75 14.40 -2.10 1.07
C ILE A 75 13.67 -3.33 1.63
N THR A 76 12.82 -3.15 2.64
CA THR A 76 12.11 -4.26 3.30
C THR A 76 11.13 -4.95 2.36
N ASN A 77 10.28 -4.19 1.66
CA ASN A 77 9.37 -4.73 0.66
C ASN A 77 8.96 -3.61 -0.33
N PRO A 78 9.66 -3.49 -1.48
CA PRO A 78 9.43 -2.41 -2.44
C PRO A 78 7.97 -2.33 -2.93
N LEU A 79 7.32 -3.49 -3.15
CA LEU A 79 5.93 -3.52 -3.59
C LEU A 79 4.99 -2.91 -2.54
N PHE A 80 5.14 -3.30 -1.27
CA PHE A 80 4.30 -2.76 -0.20
C PHE A 80 4.61 -1.30 0.10
N PHE A 81 5.85 -0.85 -0.08
CA PHE A 81 6.19 0.57 -0.03
C PHE A 81 5.38 1.38 -1.05
N LEU A 82 5.31 0.90 -2.30
CA LEU A 82 4.52 1.56 -3.36
C LEU A 82 3.02 1.49 -3.06
N ILE A 83 2.51 0.36 -2.59
CA ILE A 83 1.09 0.19 -2.23
C ILE A 83 0.70 1.16 -1.11
N TYR A 84 1.47 1.21 -0.02
CA TYR A 84 1.18 2.11 1.10
C TYR A 84 1.28 3.58 0.69
N THR A 85 2.28 3.94 -0.12
CA THR A 85 2.39 5.30 -0.67
C THR A 85 1.18 5.65 -1.53
N ALA A 86 0.72 4.75 -2.40
CA ALA A 86 -0.48 4.95 -3.21
C ALA A 86 -1.75 5.11 -2.35
N LEU A 87 -1.87 4.34 -1.26
CA LEU A 87 -2.97 4.46 -0.31
C LEU A 87 -2.96 5.82 0.42
N ILE A 88 -1.78 6.32 0.80
CA ILE A 88 -1.62 7.66 1.41
C ILE A 88 -2.08 8.74 0.42
N LEU A 89 -1.60 8.70 -0.83
CA LEU A 89 -2.00 9.66 -1.87
C LEU A 89 -3.51 9.60 -2.16
N TRP A 90 -4.07 8.40 -2.17
CA TRP A 90 -5.52 8.21 -2.32
C TRP A 90 -6.30 8.77 -1.12
N GLY A 91 -5.81 8.58 0.10
CA GLY A 91 -6.35 9.16 1.32
C GLY A 91 -6.32 10.70 1.29
N MET A 92 -5.21 11.28 0.83
CA MET A 92 -5.09 12.74 0.63
C MET A 92 -6.10 13.28 -0.39
N ASN A 93 -6.26 12.60 -1.54
CA ASN A 93 -7.28 12.96 -2.53
C ASN A 93 -8.71 12.88 -1.96
N THR A 94 -8.96 11.90 -1.09
CA THR A 94 -10.25 11.74 -0.41
C THR A 94 -10.51 12.85 0.60
N LEU A 95 -9.50 13.20 1.41
CA LEU A 95 -9.55 14.35 2.32
C LEU A 95 -9.86 15.65 1.57
N LEU A 96 -9.18 15.90 0.45
CA LEU A 96 -9.47 17.03 -0.44
C LEU A 96 -10.91 16.98 -0.98
N GLY A 97 -11.41 15.80 -1.35
CA GLY A 97 -12.79 15.59 -1.79
C GLY A 97 -13.85 15.88 -0.72
N VAL A 98 -13.51 15.70 0.55
CA VAL A 98 -14.39 16.02 1.68
C VAL A 98 -14.34 17.51 2.00
N VAL A 99 -13.14 18.10 2.11
CA VAL A 99 -12.93 19.50 2.52
C VAL A 99 -13.26 20.47 1.39
N VAL A 100 -12.69 20.25 0.20
CA VAL A 100 -12.78 21.13 -0.98
C VAL A 100 -13.96 20.75 -1.88
N LYS A 101 -14.64 19.62 -1.61
CA LYS A 101 -15.74 19.07 -2.42
C LYS A 101 -15.34 18.71 -3.86
N LYS A 102 -14.03 18.60 -4.14
CA LYS A 102 -13.46 18.23 -5.43
C LYS A 102 -12.45 17.08 -5.25
N ASN A 103 -12.53 16.07 -6.10
CA ASN A 103 -11.57 14.97 -6.13
C ASN A 103 -10.94 14.83 -7.52
N ALA A 104 -9.67 14.43 -7.56
CA ALA A 104 -9.04 13.95 -8.77
C ALA A 104 -9.50 12.52 -9.04
N LYS A 105 -9.94 12.26 -10.27
CA LYS A 105 -10.30 10.92 -10.73
C LYS A 105 -9.42 10.56 -11.91
N ILE A 106 -8.84 9.37 -11.84
CA ILE A 106 -8.06 8.78 -12.92
C ILE A 106 -8.99 7.81 -13.66
N THR A 107 -9.20 8.06 -14.95
CA THR A 107 -9.87 7.11 -15.83
C THR A 107 -8.84 6.49 -16.78
N LEU A 108 -8.87 5.16 -16.83
CA LEU A 108 -8.03 4.36 -17.70
C LEU A 108 -8.86 3.78 -18.82
N SER A 109 -8.33 3.84 -20.05
CA SER A 109 -8.89 3.13 -21.21
C SER A 109 -8.81 1.61 -21.03
N LEU A 110 -9.51 0.83 -21.87
CA LEU A 110 -9.45 -0.63 -21.77
C LEU A 110 -8.02 -1.18 -22.02
N GLN A 111 -7.29 -0.58 -22.95
CA GLN A 111 -5.89 -0.93 -23.24
C GLN A 111 -4.98 -0.57 -22.06
N GLU A 112 -5.18 0.60 -21.45
CA GLU A 112 -4.42 1.03 -20.27
C GLU A 112 -4.69 0.14 -19.06
N LYS A 113 -5.95 -0.27 -18.84
CA LYS A 113 -6.28 -1.24 -17.78
C LYS A 113 -5.56 -2.57 -18.00
N LYS A 114 -5.50 -3.07 -19.24
CA LYS A 114 -4.75 -4.29 -19.58
C LYS A 114 -3.26 -4.11 -19.30
N LEU A 115 -2.68 -2.98 -19.67
CA LEU A 115 -1.28 -2.66 -19.42
C LEU A 115 -0.98 -2.54 -17.93
N VAL A 116 -1.75 -1.75 -17.16
CA VAL A 116 -1.60 -1.62 -15.71
C VAL A 116 -1.70 -2.97 -15.02
N ARG A 117 -2.67 -3.81 -15.41
CA ARG A 117 -2.78 -5.17 -14.87
C ARG A 117 -1.52 -6.00 -15.16
N LYS A 118 -0.99 -5.94 -16.38
CA LYS A 118 0.27 -6.62 -16.74
C LYS A 118 1.42 -6.13 -15.88
N LEU A 119 1.57 -4.81 -15.73
CA LEU A 119 2.61 -4.18 -14.90
C LEU A 119 2.48 -4.57 -13.42
N LEU A 120 1.27 -4.60 -12.86
CA LEU A 120 1.04 -5.04 -11.48
C LEU A 120 1.44 -6.50 -11.28
N ILE A 121 1.06 -7.39 -12.19
CA ILE A 121 1.45 -8.81 -12.15
C ILE A 121 2.98 -8.93 -12.22
N SER A 122 3.61 -8.25 -13.17
CA SER A 122 5.08 -8.23 -13.30
C SER A 122 5.76 -7.67 -12.05
N ALA A 123 5.21 -6.62 -11.43
CA ALA A 123 5.74 -6.03 -10.20
C ALA A 123 5.67 -7.01 -9.02
N VAL A 124 4.62 -7.83 -8.92
CA VAL A 124 4.52 -8.88 -7.90
C VAL A 124 5.64 -9.92 -8.09
N PHE A 125 5.85 -10.41 -9.31
CA PHE A 125 6.93 -11.36 -9.59
C PHE A 125 8.32 -10.76 -9.36
N ALA A 126 8.56 -9.53 -9.80
CA ALA A 126 9.83 -8.84 -9.59
C ALA A 126 10.10 -8.61 -8.09
N ASN A 127 9.09 -8.19 -7.33
CA ASN A 127 9.22 -8.04 -5.88
C ASN A 127 9.48 -9.37 -5.18
N TRP A 128 8.81 -10.44 -5.61
CA TRP A 128 9.02 -11.76 -5.02
C TRP A 128 10.44 -12.27 -5.29
N LEU A 129 10.94 -12.11 -6.53
CA LEU A 129 12.33 -12.41 -6.88
C LEU A 129 13.30 -11.58 -6.02
N TYR A 130 13.06 -10.29 -5.87
CA TYR A 130 13.84 -9.42 -4.98
C TYR A 130 13.90 -9.98 -3.55
N LEU A 131 12.75 -10.32 -2.95
CA LEU A 131 12.69 -10.86 -1.60
C LEU A 131 13.44 -12.19 -1.47
N ILE A 132 13.31 -13.09 -2.46
CA ILE A 132 14.05 -14.35 -2.49
C ILE A 132 15.57 -14.07 -2.48
N LEU A 133 16.03 -13.16 -3.33
CA LEU A 133 17.45 -12.81 -3.44
C LEU A 133 18.01 -12.07 -2.22
N THR A 134 17.19 -11.36 -1.45
CA THR A 134 17.66 -10.61 -0.27
C THR A 134 17.45 -11.35 1.05
N THR A 135 16.73 -12.48 1.05
CA THR A 135 16.44 -13.26 2.26
C THR A 135 17.22 -14.58 2.31
N LEU A 136 17.74 -15.05 1.16
CA LEU A 136 18.52 -16.29 1.05
C LEU A 136 20.05 -16.10 1.11
N PHE A 137 20.52 -14.85 1.24
CA PHE A 137 21.94 -14.48 1.40
C PHE A 137 22.09 -13.55 2.61
#